data_AF-A0AAV1LV71-F1
#
_entry.id   AF-A0AAV1LV71-F1
#
_cell.length_a   1.000
_cell.length_b   1.000
_cell.length_c   1.000
_cell.angle_alpha   90.00
_cell.angle_beta   90.00
_cell.angle_gamma   90.00
#
_symmetry.space_group_name_H-M   'P 1'
#
loop_
_entity.id
_entity.type
_entity.pdbx_description
1 polymer ?
#
loop_
_entity_poly.entity_id
_entity_poly.type
_entity_poly.pdbx_seq_one_letter_code
_entity_poly.pdbx_strand_id
1 'polypeptide(L)'
;MMEILFGTVIINSWVLYNHGKPVQMPKKNFMEAIIEALTQVPILTETANECAAMPKTNHTFENKGIKRRNCAGCYNKLRATLNSKDAQRKTKKIKSYCAECNKGYCAKCFYEIHL
;
A
#
# COMPACT_ATOMS: atom_id res chain seq x y z
N MET A 1 18.45 10.17 22.14
CA MET A 1 19.21 11.44 22.06
C MET A 1 19.27 11.97 20.62
N MET A 2 19.67 11.15 19.63
CA MET A 2 19.71 11.56 18.21
C MET A 2 18.34 12.03 17.66
N GLU A 3 17.25 11.38 18.05
CA GLU A 3 15.89 11.72 17.58
C GLU A 3 15.48 13.16 17.90
N ILE A 4 15.83 13.65 19.09
CA ILE A 4 15.51 15.02 19.53
C ILE A 4 16.33 16.02 18.71
N LEU A 5 17.63 15.76 18.53
CA LEU A 5 18.50 16.62 17.74
C LEU A 5 18.03 16.72 16.28
N PHE A 6 17.68 15.59 15.66
CA PHE A 6 17.14 15.58 14.31
C PHE A 6 15.80 16.32 14.22
N GLY A 7 14.89 16.11 15.17
CA GLY A 7 13.62 16.84 15.24
C GLY A 7 13.83 18.36 15.30
N THR A 8 14.74 18.82 16.15
CA THR A 8 15.06 20.25 16.29
C THR A 8 15.70 20.83 15.02
N VAL A 9 16.68 20.13 14.43
CA VAL A 9 17.36 20.59 13.21
C VAL A 9 16.38 20.68 12.03
N ILE A 10 15.50 19.69 11.83
CA ILE A 10 14.53 19.69 10.74
C ILE A 10 13.56 20.86 10.87
N ILE A 11 13.02 21.11 12.08
CA ILE A 11 12.09 22.21 12.31
C ILE A 11 12.77 23.56 12.09
N ASN A 12 13.97 23.76 12.64
CA ASN A 12 14.70 25.01 12.48
C ASN A 12 15.04 25.28 11.00
N SER A 13 15.42 24.24 10.26
CA SER A 13 15.70 24.33 8.82
C SER A 13 14.43 24.68 8.02
N TRP A 14 13.27 24.12 8.39
CA TRP A 14 11.99 24.46 7.77
C TRP A 14 11.58 25.92 8.00
N VAL A 15 11.77 26.43 9.22
CA VAL A 15 11.50 27.83 9.56
C VAL A 15 12.39 28.76 8.74
N LEU A 16 13.69 28.47 8.67
CA LEU A 16 14.64 29.24 7.86
C LEU A 16 14.28 29.19 6.37
N TYR A 17 13.89 28.03 5.85
CA TYR A 17 13.51 27.86 4.44
C TYR A 17 12.26 28.66 4.04
N ASN A 18 11.29 28.77 4.95
CA ASN A 18 10.06 29.52 4.74
C ASN A 18 10.18 31.01 5.09
N HIS A 19 11.27 31.42 5.74
CA HIS A 19 11.47 32.81 6.13
C HIS A 19 11.51 33.73 4.90
N GLY A 20 10.62 34.73 4.86
CA GLY A 20 10.55 35.71 3.77
C GLY A 20 9.93 35.19 2.47
N LYS A 21 9.41 33.95 2.43
CA LYS A 21 8.67 33.45 1.27
C LYS A 21 7.19 33.85 1.35
N PRO A 22 6.58 34.32 0.24
CA PRO A 22 5.17 34.69 0.21
C PRO A 22 4.25 33.48 0.36
N VAL A 23 4.69 32.30 -0.08
CA VAL A 23 4.00 31.02 0.09
C VAL A 23 4.90 30.10 0.90
N GLN A 24 4.40 29.67 2.06
CA GLN A 24 5.10 28.73 2.92
C GLN A 24 4.95 27.32 2.41
N MET A 25 6.05 26.58 2.33
CA MET A 25 6.02 25.15 2.07
C MET A 25 5.48 24.42 3.30
N PRO A 26 4.49 23.51 3.16
CA PRO A 26 4.04 22.66 4.25
C PRO A 26 5.20 21.81 4.80
N LYS A 27 5.21 21.59 6.13
CA LYS A 27 6.25 20.77 6.81
C LYS A 27 6.44 19.40 6.17
N LYS A 28 5.33 18.75 5.77
CA LYS A 28 5.34 17.44 5.12
C LYS A 28 6.17 17.45 3.84
N ASN A 29 5.84 18.34 2.90
CA ASN A 29 6.53 18.43 1.62
C ASN A 29 8.01 18.80 1.79
N PHE A 30 8.33 19.62 2.79
CA PHE A 30 9.71 19.94 3.13
C PHE A 30 10.50 18.72 3.61
N MET A 31 9.89 17.89 4.47
CA MET A 31 10.52 16.65 4.92
C MET A 31 10.70 15.66 3.77
N GLU A 32 9.69 15.52 2.90
CA GLU A 32 9.78 14.68 1.70
C GLU A 32 10.95 15.12 0.81
N ALA A 33 11.07 16.43 0.53
CA ALA A 33 12.17 16.97 -0.26
C ALA A 33 13.56 16.71 0.35
N ILE A 34 13.69 16.78 1.68
CA ILE A 34 14.96 16.43 2.37
C ILE A 34 15.29 14.96 2.19
N ILE A 35 14.31 14.08 2.39
CA ILE A 35 14.51 12.63 2.28
C ILE A 35 14.89 12.28 0.83
N GLU A 36 14.24 12.86 -0.18
CA GLU A 36 14.58 12.67 -1.59
C GLU A 36 16.01 13.13 -1.89
N ALA A 37 16.39 14.32 -1.40
CA ALA A 37 17.73 14.87 -1.61
C ALA A 37 18.83 14.01 -0.98
N LEU A 38 18.57 13.42 0.19
CA LEU A 38 19.54 12.59 0.91
C LEU A 38 19.62 11.15 0.39
N THR A 39 18.49 10.59 -0.03
CA THR A 39 18.41 9.17 -0.43
C THR A 39 18.52 8.97 -1.94
N GLN A 40 18.33 10.02 -2.74
CA GLN A 40 18.23 9.96 -4.21
C GLN A 40 17.12 9.02 -4.70
N VAL A 41 16.17 8.67 -3.82
CA VAL A 41 15.00 7.85 -4.14
C VAL A 41 13.79 8.78 -4.13
N PRO A 42 13.02 8.88 -5.23
CA PRO A 42 11.80 9.67 -5.25
C PRO A 42 10.79 9.07 -4.28
N ILE A 43 10.25 9.89 -3.39
CA ILE A 43 9.19 9.49 -2.48
C ILE A 43 7.91 9.59 -3.29
N LEU A 44 7.46 8.45 -3.80
CA LEU A 44 6.13 8.36 -4.39
C LEU A 44 5.14 8.81 -3.32
N THR A 45 4.52 9.98 -3.53
CA THR A 45 3.46 10.48 -2.65
C THR A 45 2.29 9.51 -2.73
N GLU A 46 2.25 8.55 -1.81
CA GLU A 46 1.08 7.74 -1.51
C GLU A 46 0.04 8.62 -0.81
N THR A 47 -0.53 9.59 -1.54
CA THR A 47 -1.79 10.24 -1.16
C THR A 47 -2.68 10.34 -2.37
N ALA A 48 -3.30 9.21 -2.71
CA ALA A 48 -4.74 9.06 -2.93
C ALA A 48 -4.94 7.75 -3.70
N ASN A 49 -5.70 6.85 -3.09
CA ASN A 49 -6.04 5.49 -3.52
C ASN A 49 -5.02 4.41 -3.16
N GLU A 50 -5.39 3.64 -2.14
CA GLU A 50 -5.36 2.18 -2.18
C GLU A 50 -6.08 1.65 -3.44
N CYS A 51 -5.55 1.95 -4.60
CA CYS A 51 -5.83 1.37 -5.92
C CYS A 51 -4.67 1.85 -6.80
N ALA A 52 -3.43 1.56 -6.40
CA ALA A 52 -2.34 1.54 -7.36
C ALA A 52 -2.71 0.45 -8.36
N ALA A 53 -3.32 0.87 -9.46
CA ALA A 53 -3.37 0.12 -10.69
C ALA A 53 -1.96 -0.41 -10.89
N MET A 54 -1.81 -1.72 -10.67
CA MET A 54 -0.60 -2.41 -11.07
C MET A 54 -0.35 -2.05 -12.54
N PRO A 55 0.91 -1.99 -13.00
CA PRO A 55 1.17 -2.03 -14.44
C PRO A 55 0.24 -3.08 -15.04
N LYS A 56 -0.32 -2.84 -16.24
CA LYS A 56 -1.17 -3.80 -16.96
C LYS A 56 -0.36 -5.07 -17.30
N THR A 57 0.07 -5.80 -16.28
CA THR A 57 0.49 -7.17 -16.35
C THR A 57 -0.82 -7.93 -16.53
N ASN A 58 -0.85 -8.79 -17.55
CA ASN A 58 -2.04 -9.55 -17.87
C ASN A 58 -2.24 -10.60 -16.78
N HIS A 59 -2.77 -10.15 -15.63
CA HIS A 59 -3.13 -10.99 -14.52
C HIS A 59 -3.95 -12.15 -15.05
N THR A 60 -3.40 -13.35 -14.96
CA THR A 60 -4.02 -14.55 -15.52
C THR A 60 -4.69 -15.33 -14.41
N PHE A 61 -5.99 -15.60 -14.60
CA PHE A 61 -6.76 -16.43 -13.68
C PHE A 61 -6.53 -17.90 -13.99
N GLU A 62 -5.76 -18.58 -13.13
CA GLU A 62 -5.48 -20.01 -13.31
C GLU A 62 -6.30 -20.86 -12.35
N ASN A 63 -6.90 -21.95 -12.86
CA ASN A 63 -7.66 -22.92 -12.06
C ASN A 63 -6.91 -24.24 -11.81
N LYS A 64 -5.57 -24.25 -11.97
CA LYS A 64 -4.72 -25.45 -11.90
C LYS A 64 -4.08 -25.67 -10.52
N GLY A 65 -4.54 -24.99 -9.47
CA GLY A 65 -3.96 -25.12 -8.13
C GLY A 65 -4.12 -26.53 -7.55
N ILE A 66 -3.01 -27.20 -7.28
CA ILE A 66 -2.97 -28.50 -6.56
C ILE A 66 -3.49 -28.34 -5.12
N LYS A 67 -3.21 -27.19 -4.48
CA LYS A 67 -3.61 -26.89 -3.10
C LYS A 67 -4.77 -25.90 -3.08
N ARG A 68 -5.82 -26.21 -2.32
CA ARG A 68 -6.94 -25.29 -2.06
C ARG A 68 -6.49 -24.17 -1.12
N ARG A 69 -6.58 -22.91 -1.57
CA ARG A 69 -6.25 -21.70 -0.79
C ARG A 69 -7.51 -20.93 -0.43
N ASN A 70 -7.43 -20.06 0.56
CA ASN A 70 -8.52 -19.12 0.85
C ASN A 70 -8.52 -18.00 -0.20
N CYS A 71 -9.71 -17.55 -0.61
CA CYS A 71 -9.84 -16.35 -1.44
C CYS A 71 -9.41 -15.11 -0.67
N ALA A 72 -8.39 -14.38 -1.16
CA ALA A 72 -7.89 -13.16 -0.52
C ALA A 72 -8.95 -12.05 -0.48
N GLY A 73 -9.70 -11.86 -1.57
CA GLY A 73 -10.78 -10.85 -1.60
C GLY A 73 -11.91 -11.15 -0.61
N CYS A 74 -12.39 -12.40 -0.55
CA CYS A 74 -13.41 -12.78 0.42
C CYS A 74 -12.91 -12.72 1.86
N TYR A 75 -11.64 -13.11 2.10
CA TYR A 75 -11.02 -13.00 3.41
C TYR A 75 -10.98 -11.55 3.91
N ASN A 76 -10.57 -10.61 3.05
CA ASN A 76 -10.53 -9.19 3.41
C ASN A 76 -11.92 -8.64 3.74
N LYS A 77 -12.95 -8.98 2.95
CA LYS A 77 -14.35 -8.60 3.24
C LYS A 77 -14.83 -9.15 4.59
N LEU A 78 -14.43 -10.38 4.95
CA LEU A 78 -14.78 -10.99 6.24
C LEU A 78 -13.95 -10.42 7.39
N ARG A 79 -12.70 -10.00 7.16
CA ARG A 79 -11.86 -9.37 8.20
C ARG A 79 -12.37 -8.01 8.65
N ALA A 80 -13.16 -7.33 7.83
CA ALA A 80 -13.83 -6.08 8.21
C ALA A 80 -14.89 -6.29 9.30
N THR A 81 -15.47 -7.50 9.42
CA THR A 81 -16.57 -7.80 10.35
C THR A 81 -16.23 -8.85 11.40
N LEU A 82 -15.23 -9.71 11.15
CA LEU A 82 -14.90 -10.85 11.99
C LEU A 82 -13.42 -10.88 12.39
N ASN A 83 -13.15 -11.57 13.50
CA ASN A 83 -11.79 -11.85 13.91
C ASN A 83 -11.08 -12.78 12.90
N SER A 84 -9.75 -12.73 12.87
CA SER A 84 -8.91 -13.41 11.87
C SER A 84 -9.18 -14.92 11.75
N LYS A 85 -9.31 -15.61 12.89
CA LYS A 85 -9.58 -17.06 12.92
C LYS A 85 -10.96 -17.39 12.32
N ASP A 86 -11.96 -16.57 12.60
CA ASP A 86 -13.33 -16.79 12.12
C ASP A 86 -13.47 -16.42 10.65
N ALA A 87 -12.84 -15.32 10.23
CA ALA A 87 -12.74 -14.96 8.83
C ALA A 87 -12.05 -16.08 8.03
N GLN A 88 -10.96 -16.65 8.53
CA GLN A 88 -10.26 -17.75 7.88
C GLN A 88 -11.13 -19.02 7.73
N ARG A 89 -11.91 -19.36 8.76
CA ARG A 89 -12.82 -20.52 8.74
C ARG A 89 -14.00 -20.33 7.80
N LYS A 90 -14.57 -19.12 7.74
CA LYS A 90 -15.73 -18.79 6.90
C LYS A 90 -15.37 -18.47 5.45
N THR A 91 -14.10 -18.15 5.17
CA THR A 91 -13.66 -17.86 3.80
C THR A 91 -13.71 -19.11 2.93
N LYS A 92 -14.28 -18.99 1.73
CA LYS A 92 -14.33 -20.07 0.74
C LYS A 92 -12.92 -20.50 0.32
N LYS A 93 -12.68 -21.81 0.38
CA LYS A 93 -11.49 -22.47 -0.18
C LYS A 93 -11.66 -22.70 -1.67
N ILE A 94 -10.69 -22.28 -2.46
CA ILE A 94 -10.69 -22.27 -3.92
C ILE A 94 -9.41 -22.88 -4.48
N LYS A 95 -9.48 -23.45 -5.68
CA LYS A 95 -8.31 -23.94 -6.42
C LYS A 95 -7.72 -22.89 -7.36
N SER A 96 -8.48 -21.81 -7.61
CA SER A 96 -8.09 -20.74 -8.49
C SER A 96 -7.15 -19.74 -7.82
N TYR A 97 -6.16 -19.27 -8.56
CA TYR A 97 -5.19 -18.29 -8.09
C TYR A 97 -4.70 -17.40 -9.25
N CYS A 98 -4.19 -16.22 -8.91
CA CYS A 98 -3.49 -15.35 -9.85
C CYS A 98 -2.00 -15.70 -9.79
N ALA A 99 -1.41 -16.06 -10.93
CA ALA A 99 0.01 -16.42 -11.03
C ALA A 99 0.93 -15.25 -10.65
N GLU A 100 0.57 -14.04 -11.07
CA GLU A 100 1.35 -12.83 -10.82
C GLU A 100 1.28 -12.40 -9.35
N CYS A 101 0.08 -12.44 -8.75
CA CYS A 101 -0.12 -12.05 -7.36
C CYS A 101 0.21 -13.15 -6.35
N ASN A 102 0.44 -14.39 -6.81
CA ASN A 102 0.63 -15.60 -5.99
C ASN A 102 -0.44 -15.82 -4.89
N LYS A 103 -1.64 -15.26 -5.10
CA LYS A 103 -2.76 -15.25 -4.16
C LYS A 103 -3.97 -15.96 -4.77
N GLY A 104 -4.75 -16.63 -3.92
CA GLY A 104 -6.00 -17.26 -4.32
C GLY A 104 -7.11 -16.24 -4.50
N TYR A 105 -7.81 -16.27 -5.63
CA TYR A 105 -8.98 -15.43 -5.88
C TYR A 105 -10.13 -16.25 -6.45
N CYS A 106 -11.36 -16.02 -5.97
CA CYS A 106 -12.54 -16.54 -6.64
C CYS A 106 -12.80 -15.70 -7.89
N ALA A 107 -13.54 -16.22 -8.88
CA ALA A 107 -13.79 -15.50 -10.14
C ALA A 107 -14.29 -14.05 -9.89
N LYS A 108 -15.29 -13.88 -9.02
CA LYS A 108 -15.83 -12.56 -8.66
C LYS A 108 -14.76 -11.60 -8.12
N CYS A 109 -14.00 -12.03 -7.10
CA CYS A 109 -12.96 -11.19 -6.51
C CYS A 109 -11.76 -10.98 -7.43
N PHE A 110 -11.53 -11.88 -8.39
CA PHE A 110 -10.50 -11.68 -9.39
C PHE A 110 -10.87 -10.52 -10.31
N TYR A 111 -12.09 -10.55 -10.85
CA TYR A 111 -12.62 -9.47 -11.70
C TYR A 111 -12.70 -8.13 -10.96
N GLU A 112 -13.21 -8.08 -9.74
CA GLU A 112 -13.30 -6.82 -8.97
C GLU A 112 -11.94 -6.15 -8.66
N ILE A 113 -10.84 -6.92 -8.64
CA ILE A 113 -9.52 -6.44 -8.19
C ILE A 113 -8.55 -6.21 -9.35
N HIS A 114 -8.65 -6.99 -10.43
CA HIS A 114 -7.68 -6.98 -11.52
C HIS A 114 -8.26 -6.48 -12.87
N LEU A 115 -9.57 -6.18 -12.94
CA LEU A 115 -10.29 -5.76 -14.14
C LEU A 115 -11.20 -4.56 -13.83
#